data_AF-A0A2J0MHX6-F1
#
_entry.id   AF-A0A2J0MHX6-F1
#
_cell.length_a   1.000
_cell.length_b   1.000
_cell.length_c   1.000
_cell.angle_alpha   90.00
_cell.angle_beta   90.00
_cell.angle_gamma   90.00
#
_symmetry.space_group_name_H-M   'P 1'
#
loop_
_entity.id
_entity.type
_entity.pdbx_description
1 polymer ?
#
loop_
_entity_poly.entity_id
_entity_poly.type
_entity_poly.pdbx_seq_one_letter_code
_entity_poly.pdbx_strand_id
1 'polypeptide(L)'
;MALLNIISLHFFWSKIFKKKIIVFLLSLMFVFSTYTFSMYYHYQMLSYSFFFFSLGLLMTAKSNKHYFYSGIFSGLQFLASAYLGIYSVTTSLIFYFWQLYKERNFKKTVKTELLFLVGFLIIAGYFLFKFVEVKKLHNIQRSAELYVNSSMQVTDIFFNQLPSIWTTKFYYKINVYSQRLGNEIFSIGYIILFVSLFGAYKLNKTKLTKKDQYIKGFLLLLLVWGIVAVLGPRLSINGKYLATPLPYILPLKLTPFFDALGVVSRWFFLLQIVLLYFVGYAFLYFFENYPFKKAIQLIMIILVLYSIEIIPVKHRKIVNTYKNYGYDQIISKCTPSDVVLEYPFSPESPITTTEMNLEYWTKMLLNQMHYDCQLVNGYSGFQPKHISDYFDNFHNAVLREDLPTIKDLLAQKNVKFVKINRNYLLPDSIETLKTIFKRDEFEILENDLNYLIIKTDLANSQKSN
;
A
#
# COMPACT_ATOMS: atom_id res chain seq x y z
N MET A 1 -5.67 6.14 13.10
CA MET A 1 -5.63 4.80 12.44
C MET A 1 -5.23 3.67 13.38
N ALA A 2 -4.06 3.71 14.03
CA ALA A 2 -3.63 2.64 14.94
C ALA A 2 -4.69 2.28 16.00
N LEU A 3 -5.28 3.27 16.67
CA LEU A 3 -6.35 3.05 17.65
C LEU A 3 -7.59 2.36 17.04
N LEU A 4 -8.03 2.76 15.84
CA LEU A 4 -9.16 2.13 15.15
C LEU A 4 -8.87 0.67 14.79
N ASN A 5 -7.63 0.38 14.36
CA ASN A 5 -7.20 -1.00 14.14
C ASN A 5 -7.24 -1.80 15.45
N ILE A 6 -6.70 -1.26 16.55
CA ILE A 6 -6.74 -1.94 17.86
C ILE A 6 -8.19 -2.25 18.26
N ILE A 7 -9.12 -1.30 18.12
CA ILE A 7 -10.53 -1.51 18.47
C ILE A 7 -11.15 -2.62 17.61
N SER A 8 -10.95 -2.56 16.28
CA SER A 8 -11.49 -3.56 15.35
C SER A 8 -10.90 -4.96 15.54
N LEU A 9 -9.59 -5.04 15.82
CA LEU A 9 -8.88 -6.27 16.15
C LEU A 9 -9.35 -6.83 17.48
N HIS A 10 -9.56 -5.97 18.47
CA HIS A 10 -10.10 -6.39 19.76
C HIS A 10 -11.50 -6.98 19.58
N PHE A 11 -12.35 -6.35 18.77
CA PHE A 11 -13.64 -6.91 18.38
C PHE A 11 -13.49 -8.27 17.70
N PHE A 12 -12.63 -8.38 16.68
CA PHE A 12 -12.37 -9.62 15.95
C PHE A 12 -11.86 -10.74 16.87
N TRP A 13 -10.78 -10.49 17.61
CA TRP A 13 -10.18 -11.47 18.51
C TRP A 13 -11.12 -11.88 19.65
N SER A 14 -11.99 -10.98 20.13
CA SER A 14 -13.00 -11.33 21.15
C SER A 14 -14.02 -12.36 20.67
N LYS A 15 -14.16 -12.55 19.35
CA LYS A 15 -15.03 -13.59 18.77
C LYS A 15 -14.40 -14.98 18.82
N ILE A 16 -13.08 -15.03 18.95
CA ILE A 16 -12.25 -16.24 18.92
C ILE A 16 -11.81 -16.60 20.34
N PHE A 17 -11.23 -15.65 21.08
CA PHE A 17 -10.66 -15.85 22.40
C PHE A 17 -11.52 -15.22 23.50
N LYS A 18 -11.73 -15.97 24.60
CA LYS A 18 -12.50 -15.50 25.76
C LYS A 18 -11.69 -14.61 26.72
N LYS A 19 -10.39 -14.90 26.89
CA LYS A 19 -9.53 -14.15 27.83
C LYS A 19 -9.19 -12.76 27.25
N LYS A 20 -9.74 -11.70 27.86
CA LYS A 20 -9.56 -10.30 27.42
C LYS A 20 -8.09 -9.88 27.26
N ILE A 21 -7.20 -10.37 28.13
CA ILE A 21 -5.77 -10.06 28.04
C ILE A 21 -5.12 -10.62 26.77
N ILE A 22 -5.50 -11.83 26.34
CA ILE A 22 -5.01 -12.41 25.07
C ILE A 22 -5.52 -11.59 23.90
N VAL A 23 -6.81 -11.24 23.90
CA VAL A 23 -7.45 -10.40 22.87
C VAL A 23 -6.71 -9.06 22.73
N PHE A 24 -6.40 -8.40 23.85
CA PHE A 24 -5.66 -7.15 23.87
C PHE A 24 -4.23 -7.32 23.30
N LEU A 25 -3.49 -8.32 23.78
CA LEU A 25 -2.13 -8.58 23.35
C LEU A 25 -2.03 -8.91 21.85
N LEU A 26 -2.92 -9.75 21.32
CA LEU A 26 -2.93 -10.06 19.87
C LEU A 26 -3.25 -8.84 19.01
N SER A 27 -4.14 -7.96 19.50
CA SER A 27 -4.46 -6.70 18.82
C SER A 27 -3.23 -5.78 18.76
N LEU A 28 -2.50 -5.67 19.88
CA LEU A 28 -1.25 -4.91 19.96
C LEU A 28 -0.19 -5.51 19.02
N MET A 29 0.02 -6.83 19.07
CA MET A 29 1.02 -7.52 18.26
C MET A 29 0.77 -7.40 16.75
N PHE A 30 -0.48 -7.37 16.29
CA PHE A 30 -0.77 -7.10 14.87
C PHE A 30 -0.43 -5.66 14.50
N VAL A 31 -0.87 -4.69 15.29
CA VAL A 31 -0.65 -3.27 15.00
C VAL A 31 0.84 -2.92 15.03
N PHE A 32 1.62 -3.52 15.91
CA PHE A 32 3.07 -3.34 15.97
C PHE A 32 3.83 -4.51 15.33
N SER A 33 3.30 -5.08 14.24
CA SER A 33 3.95 -6.20 13.54
C SER A 33 4.96 -5.77 12.48
N THR A 34 5.80 -6.71 12.02
CA THR A 34 6.66 -6.53 10.84
C THR A 34 5.88 -6.08 9.62
N TYR A 35 4.67 -6.61 9.43
CA TYR A 35 3.78 -6.19 8.35
C TYR A 35 3.43 -4.70 8.46
N THR A 36 2.99 -4.22 9.62
CA THR A 36 2.63 -2.80 9.79
C THR A 36 3.85 -1.90 9.63
N PHE A 37 5.02 -2.28 10.17
CA PHE A 37 6.25 -1.49 10.02
C PHE A 37 6.72 -1.42 8.57
N SER A 38 6.66 -2.53 7.82
CA SER A 38 6.96 -2.56 6.38
C SER A 38 5.94 -1.80 5.53
N MET A 39 4.78 -1.45 6.08
CA MET A 39 3.73 -0.67 5.43
C MET A 39 3.63 0.77 5.93
N TYR A 40 4.54 1.23 6.80
CA TYR A 40 4.39 2.53 7.46
C TYR A 40 4.41 3.72 6.47
N TYR A 41 5.11 3.58 5.35
CA TYR A 41 5.15 4.55 4.25
C TYR A 41 3.96 4.44 3.27
N HIS A 42 3.10 3.42 3.44
CA HIS A 42 1.90 3.20 2.64
C HIS A 42 0.66 3.35 3.52
N TYR A 43 0.30 4.59 3.88
CA TYR A 43 -0.78 4.88 4.84
C TYR A 43 -2.12 4.20 4.51
N GLN A 44 -2.46 4.08 3.22
CA GLN A 44 -3.67 3.37 2.74
C GLN A 44 -3.69 1.89 3.15
N MET A 45 -2.51 1.26 3.26
CA MET A 45 -2.33 -0.13 3.68
C MET A 45 -2.35 -0.29 5.20
N LEU A 46 -2.47 0.78 5.98
CA LEU A 46 -2.59 0.70 7.44
C LEU A 46 -4.06 0.71 7.91
N SER A 47 -5.01 0.81 7.00
CA SER A 47 -6.43 1.09 7.29
C SER A 47 -7.29 -0.17 7.41
N TYR A 48 -6.90 -1.16 8.21
CA TYR A 48 -7.59 -2.46 8.31
C TYR A 48 -8.83 -2.51 9.22
N SER A 49 -9.24 -1.38 9.80
CA SER A 49 -10.30 -1.35 10.81
C SER A 49 -11.60 -1.98 10.31
N PHE A 50 -12.03 -1.59 9.11
CA PHE A 50 -13.28 -2.09 8.54
C PHE A 50 -13.17 -3.56 8.09
N PHE A 51 -12.00 -4.00 7.63
CA PHE A 51 -11.72 -5.40 7.33
C PHE A 51 -11.98 -6.29 8.57
N PHE A 52 -11.44 -5.92 9.74
CA PHE A 52 -11.58 -6.74 10.95
C PHE A 52 -12.99 -6.71 11.54
N PHE A 53 -13.72 -5.58 11.44
CA PHE A 53 -15.14 -5.56 11.78
C PHE A 53 -15.95 -6.48 10.87
N SER A 54 -15.74 -6.39 9.55
CA SER A 54 -16.40 -7.25 8.57
C SER A 54 -16.16 -8.74 8.86
N LEU A 55 -14.89 -9.13 9.03
CA LEU A 55 -14.51 -10.52 9.29
C LEU A 55 -15.06 -11.05 10.62
N GLY A 56 -14.98 -10.23 11.68
CA GLY A 56 -15.52 -10.60 13.01
C GLY A 56 -17.04 -10.82 12.99
N LEU A 57 -17.77 -10.01 12.20
CA LEU A 57 -19.21 -10.18 12.01
C LEU A 57 -19.54 -11.45 11.22
N LEU A 58 -18.82 -11.75 10.13
CA LEU A 58 -19.03 -13.00 9.35
C LEU A 58 -18.84 -14.24 10.22
N MET A 59 -17.74 -14.29 10.97
CA MET A 59 -17.39 -15.45 11.79
C MET A 59 -18.37 -15.73 12.93
N THR A 60 -19.18 -14.74 13.32
CA THR A 60 -20.15 -14.87 14.43
C THR A 60 -21.57 -14.51 14.05
N ALA A 61 -21.87 -14.51 12.74
CA ALA A 61 -23.17 -14.15 12.23
C ALA A 61 -24.25 -15.07 12.80
N LYS A 62 -25.20 -14.48 13.54
CA LYS A 62 -26.39 -15.18 14.07
C LYS A 62 -27.67 -14.82 13.31
N SER A 63 -27.61 -13.81 12.44
CA SER A 63 -28.77 -13.28 11.73
C SER A 63 -28.35 -12.65 10.40
N ASN A 64 -29.30 -12.50 9.49
CA ASN A 64 -29.12 -11.86 8.19
C ASN A 64 -28.51 -10.45 8.29
N LYS A 65 -28.81 -9.72 9.37
CA LYS A 65 -28.27 -8.38 9.62
C LYS A 65 -26.73 -8.38 9.75
N HIS A 66 -26.15 -9.42 10.33
CA HIS A 66 -24.69 -9.51 10.48
C HIS A 66 -23.97 -9.64 9.14
N TYR A 67 -24.52 -10.43 8.22
CA TYR A 67 -23.99 -10.57 6.86
C TYR A 67 -24.08 -9.26 6.07
N PHE A 68 -25.23 -8.57 6.17
CA PHE A 68 -25.42 -7.26 5.56
C PHE A 68 -24.45 -6.21 6.12
N TYR A 69 -24.30 -6.10 7.45
CA TYR A 69 -23.34 -5.18 8.06
C TYR A 69 -21.90 -5.51 7.75
N SER A 70 -21.54 -6.79 7.66
CA SER A 70 -20.22 -7.20 7.18
C SER A 70 -19.98 -6.72 5.74
N GLY A 71 -21.00 -6.79 4.88
CA GLY A 71 -20.98 -6.21 3.54
C GLY A 71 -20.69 -4.70 3.57
N ILE A 72 -21.42 -3.95 4.39
CA ILE A 72 -21.21 -2.51 4.58
C ILE A 72 -19.78 -2.21 5.01
N PHE A 73 -19.25 -2.92 6.02
CA PHE A 73 -17.87 -2.72 6.46
C PHE A 73 -16.85 -3.09 5.38
N SER A 74 -17.11 -4.13 4.58
CA SER A 74 -16.26 -4.46 3.44
C SER A 74 -16.29 -3.35 2.37
N GLY A 75 -17.45 -2.74 2.14
CA GLY A 75 -17.60 -1.57 1.25
C GLY A 75 -16.86 -0.34 1.78
N LEU A 76 -16.96 -0.04 3.08
CA LEU A 76 -16.18 1.02 3.72
C LEU A 76 -14.67 0.76 3.63
N GLN A 77 -14.26 -0.51 3.74
CA GLN A 77 -12.87 -0.91 3.55
C GLN A 77 -12.38 -0.60 2.13
N PHE A 78 -13.22 -0.85 1.11
CA PHE A 78 -12.93 -0.52 -0.28
C PHE A 78 -12.80 0.99 -0.50
N LEU A 79 -13.67 1.81 0.10
CA LEU A 79 -13.56 3.27 0.01
C LEU A 79 -12.31 3.81 0.70
N ALA A 80 -11.90 3.21 1.82
CA ALA A 80 -10.65 3.57 2.51
C ALA A 80 -9.40 3.19 1.69
N SER A 81 -9.45 2.06 0.98
CA SER A 81 -8.40 1.59 0.09
C SER A 81 -8.95 0.47 -0.81
N ALA A 82 -8.93 0.70 -2.13
CA ALA A 82 -9.40 -0.29 -3.10
C ALA A 82 -8.65 -1.64 -2.93
N TYR A 83 -7.36 -1.60 -2.61
CA TYR A 83 -6.54 -2.79 -2.35
C TYR A 83 -7.07 -3.60 -1.16
N LEU A 84 -7.31 -2.92 -0.03
CA LEU A 84 -7.85 -3.57 1.17
C LEU A 84 -9.29 -4.05 0.97
N GLY A 85 -10.06 -3.37 0.12
CA GLY A 85 -11.38 -3.82 -0.32
C GLY A 85 -11.31 -5.16 -1.06
N ILE A 86 -10.40 -5.29 -2.03
CA ILE A 86 -10.17 -6.57 -2.75
C ILE A 86 -9.78 -7.67 -1.76
N TYR A 87 -8.92 -7.37 -0.79
CA TYR A 87 -8.57 -8.34 0.25
C TYR A 87 -9.77 -8.75 1.10
N SER A 88 -10.60 -7.78 1.50
CA SER A 88 -11.82 -8.03 2.28
C SER A 88 -12.81 -8.92 1.53
N VAL A 89 -13.09 -8.62 0.26
CA VAL A 89 -13.98 -9.42 -0.59
C VAL A 89 -13.41 -10.82 -0.80
N THR A 90 -12.12 -10.94 -1.11
CA THR A 90 -11.48 -12.25 -1.31
C THR A 90 -11.51 -13.11 -0.05
N THR A 91 -11.18 -12.54 1.12
CA THR A 91 -11.30 -13.24 2.41
C THR A 91 -12.75 -13.68 2.68
N SER A 92 -13.73 -12.86 2.33
CA SER A 92 -15.15 -13.19 2.48
C SER A 92 -15.60 -14.29 1.52
N LEU A 93 -15.11 -14.31 0.28
CA LEU A 93 -15.34 -15.39 -0.67
C LEU A 93 -14.78 -16.72 -0.16
N ILE A 94 -13.54 -16.73 0.36
CA ILE A 94 -12.95 -17.91 1.00
C ILE A 94 -13.81 -18.38 2.18
N PHE A 95 -14.35 -17.45 2.98
CA PHE A 95 -15.27 -17.77 4.06
C PHE A 95 -16.55 -18.45 3.56
N TYR A 96 -17.19 -17.94 2.51
CA TYR A 96 -18.40 -18.55 1.95
C TYR A 96 -18.13 -19.91 1.32
N PHE A 97 -17.00 -20.10 0.63
CA PHE A 97 -16.59 -21.43 0.16
C PHE A 97 -16.43 -22.43 1.32
N TRP A 98 -15.79 -21.98 2.41
CA TRP A 98 -15.64 -22.80 3.60
C TRP A 98 -16.98 -23.12 4.27
N GLN A 99 -17.87 -22.12 4.35
CA GLN A 99 -19.22 -22.29 4.87
C GLN A 99 -20.02 -23.30 4.04
N LEU A 100 -19.97 -23.19 2.71
CA LEU A 100 -20.62 -24.12 1.81
C LEU A 100 -20.09 -25.55 2.01
N TYR A 101 -18.77 -25.72 2.07
CA TYR A 101 -18.14 -27.02 2.28
C TYR A 101 -18.55 -27.68 3.61
N LYS A 102 -18.64 -26.88 4.69
CA LYS A 102 -18.94 -27.40 6.03
C LYS A 102 -20.42 -27.54 6.37
N GLU A 103 -21.25 -26.58 5.96
CA GLU A 103 -22.69 -26.63 6.23
C GLU A 103 -23.45 -27.41 5.16
N ARG A 104 -22.90 -27.54 3.95
CA ARG A 104 -23.53 -28.18 2.77
C ARG A 104 -24.92 -27.60 2.42
N ASN A 105 -25.21 -26.38 2.87
CA ASN A 105 -26.49 -25.72 2.64
C ASN A 105 -26.35 -24.59 1.63
N PHE A 106 -26.40 -24.96 0.34
CA PHE A 106 -26.21 -24.04 -0.78
C PHE A 106 -27.18 -22.85 -0.72
N LYS A 107 -28.49 -23.10 -0.54
CA LYS A 107 -29.52 -22.05 -0.51
C LYS A 107 -29.26 -21.02 0.58
N LYS A 108 -28.88 -21.47 1.78
CA LYS A 108 -28.55 -20.57 2.90
C LYS A 108 -27.28 -19.78 2.61
N THR A 109 -26.22 -20.43 2.16
CA THR A 109 -24.94 -19.77 1.86
C THR A 109 -25.10 -18.69 0.79
N VAL A 110 -25.75 -19.01 -0.33
CA VAL A 110 -26.02 -18.05 -1.42
C VAL A 110 -26.86 -16.88 -0.91
N LYS A 111 -27.91 -17.14 -0.12
CA LYS A 111 -28.72 -16.06 0.48
C LYS A 111 -27.86 -15.12 1.33
N THR A 112 -26.99 -15.66 2.18
CA THR A 112 -26.13 -14.85 3.06
C THR A 112 -25.04 -14.11 2.30
N GLU A 113 -24.50 -14.72 1.24
CA GLU A 113 -23.55 -14.10 0.32
C GLU A 113 -24.20 -12.93 -0.42
N LEU A 114 -25.40 -13.10 -0.96
CA LEU A 114 -26.16 -12.01 -1.59
C LEU A 114 -26.42 -10.86 -0.63
N LEU A 115 -26.76 -11.14 0.63
CA LEU A 115 -26.94 -10.09 1.64
C LEU A 115 -25.65 -9.31 1.92
N PHE A 116 -24.51 -10.00 1.96
CA PHE A 116 -23.20 -9.36 2.06
C PHE A 116 -22.90 -8.51 0.82
N LEU A 117 -23.13 -9.04 -0.39
CA LEU A 117 -22.91 -8.32 -1.64
C LEU A 117 -23.78 -7.07 -1.75
N VAL A 118 -25.04 -7.13 -1.35
CA VAL A 118 -25.93 -5.95 -1.30
C VAL A 118 -25.36 -4.90 -0.34
N GLY A 119 -24.95 -5.30 0.87
CA GLY A 119 -24.32 -4.37 1.82
C GLY A 119 -23.03 -3.74 1.28
N PHE A 120 -22.21 -4.51 0.58
CA PHE A 120 -20.99 -4.04 -0.07
C PHE A 120 -21.29 -3.04 -1.20
N LEU A 121 -22.20 -3.40 -2.12
CA LEU A 121 -22.50 -2.60 -3.31
C LEU A 121 -23.21 -1.29 -3.01
N ILE A 122 -24.02 -1.22 -1.93
CA ILE A 122 -24.63 0.04 -1.49
C ILE A 122 -23.57 1.10 -1.16
N ILE A 123 -22.42 0.68 -0.63
CA ILE A 123 -21.32 1.59 -0.26
C ILE A 123 -20.32 1.76 -1.40
N ALA A 124 -19.89 0.66 -2.02
CA ALA A 124 -18.77 0.63 -2.95
C ALA A 124 -19.18 0.61 -4.43
N GLY A 125 -20.45 0.35 -4.76
CA GLY A 125 -20.89 0.06 -6.12
C GLY A 125 -20.61 1.17 -7.14
N TYR A 126 -20.95 2.42 -6.80
CA TYR A 126 -20.68 3.58 -7.67
C TYR A 126 -19.19 3.75 -7.97
N PHE A 127 -18.35 3.68 -6.92
CA PHE A 127 -16.90 3.84 -7.05
C PHE A 127 -16.25 2.68 -7.79
N LEU A 128 -16.72 1.44 -7.57
CA LEU A 128 -16.28 0.26 -8.30
C LEU A 128 -16.57 0.39 -9.79
N PHE A 129 -17.77 0.86 -10.15
CA PHE A 129 -18.15 1.12 -11.53
C PHE A 129 -17.22 2.17 -12.17
N LYS A 130 -17.03 3.31 -11.51
CA LYS A 130 -16.13 4.38 -11.99
C LYS A 130 -14.68 3.92 -12.11
N PHE A 131 -14.20 3.09 -11.18
CA PHE A 131 -12.86 2.51 -11.23
C PHE A 131 -12.66 1.64 -12.48
N VAL A 132 -13.64 0.79 -12.83
CA VAL A 132 -13.59 -0.03 -14.04
C VAL A 132 -13.66 0.84 -15.30
N GLU A 133 -14.51 1.86 -15.30
CA GLU A 133 -14.67 2.80 -16.42
C GLU A 133 -13.35 3.51 -16.73
N VAL A 134 -12.70 4.11 -15.73
CA VAL A 134 -11.40 4.80 -15.86
C VAL A 134 -10.31 3.83 -16.33
N LYS A 135 -10.25 2.61 -15.76
CA LYS A 135 -9.29 1.59 -16.19
C LYS A 135 -9.43 1.24 -17.67
N LYS A 136 -10.66 1.09 -18.15
CA LYS A 136 -10.94 0.80 -19.56
C LYS A 136 -10.62 2.00 -20.46
N LEU A 137 -11.08 3.20 -20.08
CA LEU A 137 -10.89 4.44 -20.85
C LEU A 137 -9.41 4.73 -21.11
N HIS A 138 -8.56 4.47 -20.12
CA HIS A 138 -7.13 4.73 -20.22
C HIS A 138 -6.27 3.49 -20.50
N ASN A 139 -6.89 2.34 -20.75
CA ASN A 139 -6.20 1.05 -20.97
C ASN A 139 -5.09 0.79 -19.92
N ILE A 140 -5.41 0.98 -18.63
CA ILE A 140 -4.43 0.83 -17.56
C ILE A 140 -4.09 -0.66 -17.42
N GLN A 141 -2.88 -1.03 -17.83
CA GLN A 141 -2.33 -2.38 -17.73
C GLN A 141 -1.05 -2.35 -16.91
N ARG A 142 -0.84 -3.34 -16.04
CA ARG A 142 0.43 -3.51 -15.33
C ARG A 142 1.29 -4.56 -16.02
N SER A 143 2.60 -4.34 -16.02
CA SER A 143 3.55 -5.32 -16.55
C SER A 143 3.57 -6.58 -15.66
N ALA A 144 3.75 -7.75 -16.29
CA ALA A 144 3.91 -9.01 -15.56
C ALA A 144 5.11 -8.98 -14.60
N GLU A 145 6.15 -8.23 -14.97
CA GLU A 145 7.36 -8.02 -14.18
C GLU A 145 7.07 -7.40 -12.82
N LEU A 146 6.14 -6.43 -12.73
CA LEU A 146 5.78 -5.80 -11.47
C LEU A 146 5.31 -6.84 -10.44
N TYR A 147 4.51 -7.82 -10.87
CA TYR A 147 4.02 -8.88 -9.98
C TYR A 147 5.14 -9.79 -9.49
N VAL A 148 6.08 -10.15 -10.37
CA VAL A 148 7.20 -11.03 -10.01
C VAL A 148 8.17 -10.33 -9.07
N ASN A 149 8.53 -9.07 -9.36
CA ASN A 149 9.48 -8.29 -8.57
C ASN A 149 8.92 -7.89 -7.20
N SER A 150 7.58 -7.79 -7.09
CA SER A 150 6.88 -7.50 -5.84
C SER A 150 6.39 -8.75 -5.10
N SER A 151 6.76 -9.95 -5.54
CA SER A 151 6.43 -11.18 -4.83
C SER A 151 7.39 -11.43 -3.68
N MET A 152 6.90 -12.08 -2.64
CA MET A 152 7.77 -12.75 -1.67
C MET A 152 8.39 -13.98 -2.31
N GLN A 153 9.61 -14.27 -1.92
CA GLN A 153 10.30 -15.51 -2.21
C GLN A 153 10.16 -16.45 -1.02
N VAL A 154 10.21 -17.76 -1.27
CA VAL A 154 10.16 -18.77 -0.20
C VAL A 154 11.23 -18.51 0.87
N THR A 155 12.37 -17.98 0.45
CA THR A 155 13.52 -17.65 1.28
C THR A 155 13.30 -16.46 2.23
N ASP A 156 12.30 -15.61 2.00
CA ASP A 156 12.00 -14.45 2.86
C ASP A 156 11.49 -14.86 4.26
N ILE A 157 11.02 -16.09 4.39
CA ILE A 157 10.64 -16.69 5.67
C ILE A 157 11.88 -16.83 6.57
N PHE A 158 13.04 -17.09 5.97
CA PHE A 158 14.30 -17.36 6.68
C PHE A 158 15.22 -16.14 6.73
N PHE A 159 15.13 -15.24 5.76
CA PHE A 159 15.94 -14.03 5.71
C PHE A 159 15.13 -12.82 6.19
N ASN A 160 15.43 -12.31 7.38
CA ASN A 160 14.87 -11.05 7.85
C ASN A 160 15.83 -9.90 7.49
N GLN A 161 15.53 -9.19 6.41
CA GLN A 161 16.34 -8.05 5.96
C GLN A 161 15.90 -6.71 6.60
N LEU A 162 14.85 -6.68 7.46
CA LEU A 162 14.42 -5.45 8.12
C LEU A 162 15.45 -5.00 9.17
N PRO A 163 15.85 -3.72 9.23
CA PRO A 163 16.95 -3.28 10.11
C PRO A 163 16.56 -3.32 11.60
N SER A 164 16.75 -4.42 12.32
CA SER A 164 16.50 -4.57 13.76
C SER A 164 17.78 -4.80 14.57
N ILE A 165 17.65 -4.86 15.91
CA ILE A 165 18.79 -5.10 16.81
C ILE A 165 19.44 -6.45 16.50
N TRP A 166 18.64 -7.42 16.05
CA TRP A 166 19.12 -8.75 15.70
C TRP A 166 19.75 -8.78 14.30
N THR A 167 19.35 -7.88 13.40
CA THR A 167 19.87 -7.92 12.03
C THR A 167 21.28 -7.41 11.87
N THR A 168 21.80 -6.61 12.80
CA THR A 168 23.21 -6.18 12.78
C THR A 168 24.19 -7.26 13.24
N LYS A 169 23.71 -8.37 13.86
CA LYS A 169 24.56 -9.47 14.35
C LYS A 169 24.16 -10.83 13.79
N PHE A 170 22.97 -11.29 14.16
CA PHE A 170 22.51 -12.64 13.84
C PHE A 170 22.00 -12.72 12.40
N TYR A 171 21.03 -11.88 12.02
CA TYR A 171 20.57 -11.90 10.63
C TYR A 171 21.60 -11.37 9.65
N TYR A 172 22.57 -10.55 10.07
CA TYR A 172 23.66 -10.15 9.18
C TYR A 172 24.35 -11.39 8.59
N LYS A 173 24.74 -12.36 9.45
CA LYS A 173 25.40 -13.60 9.04
C LYS A 173 24.55 -14.46 8.10
N ILE A 174 23.25 -14.51 8.35
CA ILE A 174 22.33 -15.35 7.58
C ILE A 174 21.94 -14.65 6.25
N ASN A 175 21.75 -13.33 6.27
CA ASN A 175 21.35 -12.55 5.10
C ASN A 175 22.48 -12.39 4.08
N VAL A 176 23.75 -12.68 4.41
CA VAL A 176 24.83 -12.78 3.40
C VAL A 176 24.47 -13.80 2.31
N TYR A 177 23.69 -14.82 2.64
CA TYR A 177 23.23 -15.83 1.69
C TYR A 177 21.98 -15.43 0.90
N SER A 178 21.39 -14.27 1.22
CA SER A 178 20.22 -13.75 0.51
C SER A 178 20.66 -13.03 -0.75
N GLN A 179 20.26 -13.55 -1.90
CA GLN A 179 20.50 -12.95 -3.22
C GLN A 179 19.29 -12.17 -3.73
N ARG A 180 18.27 -11.97 -2.87
CA ARG A 180 17.05 -11.29 -3.26
C ARG A 180 17.33 -9.82 -3.58
N LEU A 181 16.92 -9.42 -4.78
CA LEU A 181 16.85 -8.05 -5.24
C LEU A 181 15.38 -7.62 -5.20
N GLY A 182 15.04 -6.56 -4.48
CA GLY A 182 13.67 -6.06 -4.37
C GLY A 182 13.48 -5.09 -3.22
N ASN A 183 12.53 -4.16 -3.39
CA ASN A 183 12.33 -3.03 -2.47
C ASN A 183 11.37 -3.36 -1.30
N GLU A 184 10.46 -4.32 -1.48
CA GLU A 184 9.52 -4.71 -0.43
C GLU A 184 9.92 -6.03 0.25
N ILE A 185 10.44 -5.90 1.46
CA ILE A 185 10.87 -7.02 2.31
C ILE A 185 9.81 -7.25 3.39
N PHE A 186 9.23 -8.45 3.39
CA PHE A 186 8.41 -8.94 4.49
C PHE A 186 9.12 -10.10 5.14
N SER A 187 9.17 -10.10 6.47
CA SER A 187 9.64 -11.24 7.22
C SER A 187 8.64 -11.57 8.32
N ILE A 188 8.45 -12.87 8.53
CA ILE A 188 7.65 -13.39 9.64
C ILE A 188 8.33 -13.03 10.96
N GLY A 189 9.65 -13.16 11.03
CA GLY A 189 10.39 -13.10 12.30
C GLY A 189 10.34 -14.45 13.01
N TYR A 190 11.47 -14.84 13.57
CA TYR A 190 11.65 -16.14 14.21
C TYR A 190 10.83 -16.25 15.50
N ILE A 191 10.69 -15.18 16.27
CA ILE A 191 9.94 -15.24 17.52
C ILE A 191 8.48 -15.55 17.26
N ILE A 192 7.84 -14.82 16.32
CA ILE A 192 6.43 -15.10 16.01
C ILE A 192 6.28 -16.48 15.36
N LEU A 193 7.22 -16.89 14.51
CA LEU A 193 7.17 -18.20 13.85
C LEU A 193 7.23 -19.33 14.88
N PHE A 194 8.21 -19.35 15.77
CA PHE A 194 8.38 -20.41 16.76
C PHE A 194 7.24 -20.44 17.79
N VAL A 195 6.78 -19.29 18.26
CA VAL A 195 5.63 -19.23 19.19
C VAL A 195 4.35 -19.68 18.49
N SER A 196 4.17 -19.36 17.21
CA SER A 196 3.04 -19.84 16.41
C SER A 196 3.11 -21.35 16.19
N LEU A 197 4.27 -21.92 15.88
CA LEU A 197 4.45 -23.37 15.73
C LEU A 197 4.15 -24.10 17.04
N PHE A 198 4.64 -23.59 18.17
CA PHE A 198 4.32 -24.12 19.49
C PHE A 198 2.82 -24.04 19.78
N GLY A 199 2.19 -22.90 19.48
CA GLY A 199 0.74 -22.72 19.63
C GLY A 199 -0.07 -23.67 18.76
N ALA A 200 0.33 -23.88 17.50
CA ALA A 200 -0.28 -24.82 16.58
C ALA A 200 -0.15 -26.27 17.07
N TYR A 201 1.04 -26.64 17.56
CA TYR A 201 1.28 -27.94 18.18
C TYR A 201 0.37 -28.19 19.39
N LYS A 202 0.26 -27.20 20.29
CA LYS A 202 -0.63 -27.30 21.47
C LYS A 202 -2.09 -27.38 21.06
N LEU A 203 -2.52 -26.54 20.13
CA LEU A 203 -3.87 -26.55 19.57
C LEU A 203 -4.26 -27.92 19.00
N ASN A 204 -3.32 -28.61 18.34
CA ASN A 204 -3.59 -29.92 17.76
C ASN A 204 -3.82 -31.02 18.80
N LYS A 205 -3.32 -30.84 20.03
CA LYS A 205 -3.54 -31.77 21.15
C LYS A 205 -4.81 -31.45 21.95
N THR A 206 -5.38 -30.25 21.79
CA THR A 206 -6.57 -29.82 22.52
C THR A 206 -7.85 -30.30 21.85
N LYS A 207 -8.80 -30.82 22.63
CA LYS A 207 -10.17 -31.11 22.15
C LYS A 207 -10.89 -29.79 21.88
N LEU A 208 -11.07 -29.47 20.60
CA LEU A 208 -11.73 -28.24 20.16
C LEU A 208 -13.24 -28.38 20.07
N THR A 209 -13.97 -27.31 20.42
CA THR A 209 -15.40 -27.23 20.16
C THR A 209 -15.67 -27.20 18.66
N LYS A 210 -16.89 -27.57 18.22
CA LYS A 210 -17.28 -27.51 16.80
C LYS A 210 -17.05 -26.13 16.17
N LYS A 211 -17.33 -25.07 16.94
CA LYS A 211 -17.08 -23.68 16.52
C LYS A 211 -15.58 -23.42 16.31
N ASP A 212 -14.74 -23.81 17.28
CA ASP A 212 -13.30 -23.56 17.19
C ASP A 212 -12.64 -24.38 16.08
N GLN A 213 -13.11 -25.60 15.82
CA GLN A 213 -12.68 -26.40 14.67
C GLN A 213 -13.05 -25.74 13.33
N TYR A 214 -14.26 -25.17 13.25
CA TYR A 214 -14.71 -24.43 12.07
C TYR A 214 -13.81 -23.20 11.82
N ILE A 215 -13.50 -22.44 12.88
CA ILE A 215 -12.61 -21.27 12.81
C ILE A 215 -11.18 -21.68 12.42
N LYS A 216 -10.63 -22.73 13.05
CA LYS A 216 -9.31 -23.28 12.73
C LYS A 216 -9.20 -23.61 11.24
N GLY A 217 -10.20 -24.33 10.70
CA GLY A 217 -10.18 -24.72 9.29
C GLY A 217 -10.27 -23.51 8.34
N PHE A 218 -11.10 -22.51 8.66
CA PHE A 218 -11.15 -21.26 7.89
C PHE A 218 -9.80 -20.52 7.89
N LEU A 219 -9.18 -20.34 9.06
CA LEU A 219 -7.89 -19.66 9.18
C LEU A 219 -6.76 -20.42 8.48
N LEU A 220 -6.79 -21.75 8.48
CA LEU A 220 -5.84 -22.57 7.70
C LEU A 220 -6.02 -22.37 6.19
N LEU A 221 -7.25 -22.23 5.69
CA LEU A 221 -7.49 -21.87 4.28
C LEU A 221 -6.93 -20.48 3.95
N LEU A 222 -7.09 -19.50 4.86
CA LEU A 222 -6.48 -18.19 4.69
C LEU A 222 -4.95 -18.24 4.71
N LEU A 223 -4.34 -19.13 5.49
CA LEU A 223 -2.89 -19.35 5.48
C LEU A 223 -2.43 -19.91 4.14
N VAL A 224 -3.11 -20.94 3.63
CA VAL A 224 -2.80 -21.53 2.31
C VAL A 224 -2.94 -20.49 1.21
N TRP A 225 -4.06 -19.75 1.19
CA TRP A 225 -4.25 -18.67 0.22
C TRP A 225 -3.19 -17.58 0.37
N GLY A 226 -2.92 -17.16 1.60
CA GLY A 226 -1.90 -16.16 1.89
C GLY A 226 -0.54 -16.57 1.34
N ILE A 227 -0.09 -17.81 1.56
CA ILE A 227 1.16 -18.35 1.01
C ILE A 227 1.15 -18.34 -0.52
N VAL A 228 0.08 -18.84 -1.13
CA VAL A 228 -0.06 -18.85 -2.60
C VAL A 228 -0.01 -17.43 -3.16
N ALA A 229 -0.70 -16.50 -2.50
CA ALA A 229 -0.79 -15.12 -2.96
C ALA A 229 0.55 -14.40 -2.80
N VAL A 230 1.20 -14.44 -1.63
CA VAL A 230 2.46 -13.70 -1.43
C VAL A 230 3.58 -14.16 -2.36
N LEU A 231 3.59 -15.44 -2.79
CA LEU A 231 4.57 -15.96 -3.75
C LEU A 231 4.32 -15.48 -5.19
N GLY A 232 3.16 -14.88 -5.46
CA GLY A 232 2.82 -14.29 -6.74
C GLY A 232 2.53 -15.28 -7.87
N PRO A 233 2.43 -14.79 -9.12
CA PRO A 233 2.03 -15.61 -10.26
C PRO A 233 3.11 -16.58 -10.75
N ARG A 234 4.37 -16.36 -10.37
CA ARG A 234 5.51 -17.16 -10.83
C ARG A 234 6.55 -17.28 -9.73
N LEU A 235 7.17 -18.47 -9.65
CA LEU A 235 8.11 -18.80 -8.61
C LEU A 235 9.46 -18.08 -8.80
N SER A 236 9.92 -17.46 -7.72
CA SER A 236 11.28 -16.94 -7.56
C SER A 236 11.86 -17.46 -6.24
N ILE A 237 13.11 -17.92 -6.27
CA ILE A 237 13.81 -18.45 -5.09
C ILE A 237 15.18 -17.78 -4.99
N ASN A 238 15.45 -17.13 -3.86
CA ASN A 238 16.71 -16.45 -3.57
C ASN A 238 17.24 -15.59 -4.73
N GLY A 239 16.46 -14.63 -5.21
CA GLY A 239 16.83 -13.74 -6.32
C GLY A 239 16.74 -14.39 -7.71
N LYS A 240 16.69 -15.72 -7.81
CA LYS A 240 16.58 -16.42 -9.09
C LYS A 240 15.12 -16.58 -9.51
N TYR A 241 14.78 -16.00 -10.65
CA TYR A 241 13.49 -16.20 -11.30
C TYR A 241 13.44 -17.57 -12.00
N LEU A 242 12.50 -18.42 -11.61
CA LEU A 242 12.37 -19.79 -12.15
C LEU A 242 11.28 -19.91 -13.21
N ALA A 243 10.47 -18.86 -13.42
CA ALA A 243 9.37 -18.80 -14.38
C ALA A 243 8.26 -19.87 -14.22
N THR A 244 8.34 -20.76 -13.23
CA THR A 244 7.30 -21.76 -12.93
C THR A 244 5.99 -21.06 -12.54
N PRO A 245 4.87 -21.32 -13.23
CA PRO A 245 3.60 -20.70 -12.90
C PRO A 245 3.08 -21.20 -11.54
N LEU A 246 2.56 -20.27 -10.74
CA LEU A 246 1.95 -20.55 -9.45
C LEU A 246 0.44 -20.29 -9.51
N PRO A 247 -0.37 -20.87 -8.60
CA PRO A 247 -1.84 -20.78 -8.67
C PRO A 247 -2.39 -19.35 -8.65
N TYR A 248 -1.64 -18.36 -8.12
CA TYR A 248 -2.03 -16.94 -8.14
C TYR A 248 -2.12 -16.35 -9.56
N ILE A 249 -1.60 -17.02 -10.59
CA ILE A 249 -1.80 -16.59 -11.98
C ILE A 249 -3.28 -16.66 -12.42
N LEU A 250 -4.06 -17.58 -11.86
CA LEU A 250 -5.47 -17.76 -12.19
C LEU A 250 -6.32 -16.54 -11.81
N PRO A 251 -6.35 -16.07 -10.54
CA PRO A 251 -7.12 -14.89 -10.18
C PRO A 251 -6.64 -13.64 -10.95
N LEU A 252 -5.34 -13.49 -11.22
CA LEU A 252 -4.82 -12.37 -12.03
C LEU A 252 -5.38 -12.37 -13.46
N LYS A 253 -5.53 -13.53 -14.10
CA LYS A 253 -6.07 -13.65 -15.46
C LYS A 253 -7.60 -13.60 -15.51
N LEU A 254 -8.26 -14.21 -14.53
CA LEU A 254 -9.71 -14.40 -14.54
C LEU A 254 -10.47 -13.20 -13.96
N THR A 255 -9.81 -12.35 -13.16
CA THR A 255 -10.49 -11.23 -12.49
C THR A 255 -9.78 -9.90 -12.76
N PRO A 256 -10.45 -8.94 -13.42
CA PRO A 256 -9.82 -7.69 -13.86
C PRO A 256 -9.39 -6.78 -12.70
N PHE A 257 -9.87 -7.05 -11.49
CA PHE A 257 -9.57 -6.29 -10.28
C PHE A 257 -8.28 -6.74 -9.59
N PHE A 258 -7.84 -7.99 -9.75
CA PHE A 258 -6.59 -8.46 -9.13
C PHE A 258 -5.37 -7.77 -9.72
N ASP A 259 -5.45 -7.38 -10.98
CA ASP A 259 -4.44 -6.56 -11.65
C ASP A 259 -4.32 -5.14 -11.04
N ALA A 260 -5.31 -4.69 -10.26
CA ALA A 260 -5.18 -3.44 -9.53
C ALA A 260 -4.18 -3.55 -8.37
N LEU A 261 -3.99 -4.73 -7.75
CA LEU A 261 -3.18 -4.88 -6.53
C LEU A 261 -1.71 -4.52 -6.75
N GLY A 262 -1.14 -4.91 -7.90
CA GLY A 262 0.23 -4.59 -8.35
C GLY A 262 1.38 -5.17 -7.52
N VAL A 263 1.19 -5.30 -6.21
CA VAL A 263 2.19 -5.72 -5.24
C VAL A 263 1.63 -6.89 -4.45
N VAL A 264 2.16 -8.08 -4.74
CA VAL A 264 1.55 -9.33 -4.29
C VAL A 264 1.99 -9.74 -2.89
N SER A 265 3.21 -9.38 -2.51
CA SER A 265 3.74 -9.54 -1.16
C SER A 265 2.82 -8.96 -0.06
N ARG A 266 2.00 -7.94 -0.37
CA ARG A 266 1.05 -7.32 0.58
C ARG A 266 0.01 -8.28 1.15
N TRP A 267 -0.24 -9.43 0.53
CA TRP A 267 -1.06 -10.50 1.12
C TRP A 267 -0.47 -11.08 2.43
N PHE A 268 0.77 -10.70 2.77
CA PHE A 268 1.48 -11.09 3.99
C PHE A 268 0.69 -10.83 5.28
N PHE A 269 -0.21 -9.84 5.29
CA PHE A 269 -1.07 -9.57 6.43
C PHE A 269 -1.95 -10.79 6.82
N LEU A 270 -2.34 -11.64 5.86
CA LEU A 270 -3.10 -12.87 6.15
C LEU A 270 -2.24 -13.88 6.93
N LEU A 271 -0.98 -14.04 6.55
CA LEU A 271 -0.03 -14.89 7.27
C LEU A 271 0.10 -14.36 8.70
N GLN A 272 0.29 -13.05 8.86
CA GLN A 272 0.40 -12.41 10.17
C GLN A 272 -0.83 -12.67 11.05
N ILE A 273 -2.05 -12.53 10.52
CA ILE A 273 -3.28 -12.82 11.29
C ILE A 273 -3.34 -14.29 11.72
N VAL A 274 -3.03 -15.23 10.83
CA VAL A 274 -3.13 -16.67 11.15
C VAL A 274 -2.04 -17.11 12.12
N LEU A 275 -0.83 -16.58 12.00
CA LEU A 275 0.24 -16.81 12.97
C LEU A 275 -0.17 -16.30 14.36
N LEU A 276 -0.72 -15.08 14.45
CA LEU A 276 -1.23 -14.54 15.71
C LEU A 276 -2.36 -15.39 16.31
N TYR A 277 -3.20 -16.02 15.50
CA TYR A 277 -4.18 -16.98 15.99
C TYR A 277 -3.50 -18.14 16.73
N PHE A 278 -2.41 -18.70 16.19
CA PHE A 278 -1.67 -19.74 16.90
C PHE A 278 -0.91 -19.21 18.12
N VAL A 279 -0.34 -18.00 18.07
CA VAL A 279 0.22 -17.32 19.26
C VAL A 279 -0.82 -17.22 20.37
N GLY A 280 -2.07 -16.91 20.04
CA GLY A 280 -3.17 -16.88 21.01
C GLY A 280 -3.36 -18.20 21.76
N TYR A 281 -3.19 -19.34 21.07
CA TYR A 281 -3.22 -20.65 21.71
C TYR A 281 -1.98 -20.97 22.53
N ALA A 282 -0.80 -20.48 22.15
CA ALA A 282 0.38 -20.55 23.00
C ALA A 282 0.14 -19.78 24.33
N PHE A 283 -0.45 -18.60 24.26
CA PHE A 283 -0.78 -17.80 25.45
C PHE A 283 -1.85 -18.46 26.31
N LEU A 284 -2.90 -19.04 25.70
CA LEU A 284 -3.88 -19.85 26.42
C LEU A 284 -3.21 -20.99 27.19
N TYR A 285 -2.34 -21.75 26.52
CA TYR A 285 -1.59 -22.84 27.14
C TYR A 285 -0.78 -22.34 28.35
N PHE A 286 -0.10 -21.19 28.25
CA PHE A 286 0.66 -20.65 29.38
C PHE A 286 -0.24 -20.28 30.57
N PHE A 287 -1.40 -19.67 30.32
CA PHE A 287 -2.34 -19.34 31.39
C PHE A 287 -3.03 -20.56 32.01
N GLU A 288 -3.11 -21.67 31.28
CA GLU A 288 -3.72 -22.91 31.78
C GLU A 288 -2.73 -23.79 32.57
N ASN A 289 -1.44 -23.73 32.24
CA ASN A 289 -0.42 -24.64 32.80
C ASN A 289 0.54 -23.97 33.79
N TYR A 290 0.51 -22.65 33.92
CA TYR A 290 1.35 -21.91 34.85
C TYR A 290 0.55 -20.91 35.69
N PRO A 291 1.00 -20.59 36.92
CA PRO A 291 0.42 -19.50 37.70
C PRO A 291 0.42 -18.19 36.92
N PHE A 292 -0.59 -17.35 37.14
CA PHE A 292 -0.81 -16.11 36.39
C PHE A 292 0.47 -15.26 36.26
N LYS A 293 1.20 -15.05 37.37
CA LYS A 293 2.46 -14.29 37.38
C LYS A 293 3.52 -14.87 36.43
N LYS A 294 3.70 -16.20 36.44
CA LYS A 294 4.66 -16.90 35.57
C LYS A 294 4.23 -16.89 34.10
N ALA A 295 2.93 -17.07 33.83
CA ALA A 295 2.38 -16.97 32.48
C ALA A 295 2.61 -15.56 31.88
N ILE A 296 2.33 -14.50 32.66
CA ILE A 296 2.58 -13.13 32.24
C ILE A 296 4.08 -12.89 32.00
N GLN A 297 4.96 -13.37 32.88
CA GLN A 297 6.41 -13.25 32.68
C GLN A 297 6.87 -13.88 31.35
N LEU A 298 6.42 -15.10 31.05
CA LEU A 298 6.75 -15.76 29.77
C LEU A 298 6.23 -14.97 28.56
N ILE A 299 4.99 -14.47 28.63
CA ILE A 299 4.40 -13.64 27.58
C ILE A 299 5.18 -12.34 27.40
N MET A 300 5.56 -11.67 28.49
CA MET A 300 6.36 -10.45 28.43
C MET A 300 7.74 -10.69 27.83
N ILE A 301 8.40 -11.80 28.16
CA ILE A 301 9.67 -12.19 27.52
C ILE A 301 9.47 -12.35 26.01
N ILE A 302 8.41 -13.06 25.58
CA ILE A 302 8.08 -13.20 24.15
C ILE A 302 7.86 -11.84 23.49
N LEU A 303 7.11 -10.93 24.12
CA LEU A 303 6.85 -9.59 23.59
C LEU A 303 8.12 -8.75 23.49
N VAL A 304 9.02 -8.85 24.48
CA VAL A 304 10.31 -8.16 24.45
C VAL A 304 11.18 -8.71 23.32
N LEU A 305 11.32 -10.03 23.20
CA LEU A 305 12.10 -10.65 22.13
C LEU A 305 11.52 -10.31 20.75
N TYR A 306 10.19 -10.35 20.61
CA TYR A 306 9.49 -9.94 19.39
C TYR A 306 9.76 -8.47 19.06
N SER A 307 9.66 -7.57 20.04
CA SER A 307 9.91 -6.14 19.85
C SER A 307 11.34 -5.88 19.40
N ILE A 308 12.32 -6.55 20.02
CA ILE A 308 13.74 -6.43 19.65
C ILE A 308 13.98 -6.92 18.20
N GLU A 309 13.24 -7.94 17.76
CA GLU A 309 13.35 -8.50 16.41
C GLU A 309 12.74 -7.61 15.31
N ILE A 310 11.66 -6.90 15.60
CA ILE A 310 10.86 -6.21 14.58
C ILE A 310 11.03 -4.69 14.56
N ILE A 311 11.41 -4.08 15.69
CA ILE A 311 11.51 -2.62 15.78
C ILE A 311 12.72 -2.16 14.95
N PRO A 312 12.52 -1.26 13.97
CA PRO A 312 13.64 -0.80 13.16
C PRO A 312 14.59 0.08 13.99
N VAL A 313 15.89 -0.28 14.08
CA VAL A 313 16.89 0.49 14.87
C VAL A 313 17.39 1.73 14.14
N LYS A 314 17.27 1.76 12.82
CA LYS A 314 17.60 2.91 11.98
C LYS A 314 16.31 3.54 11.49
N HIS A 315 15.87 4.61 12.15
CA HIS A 315 14.89 5.52 11.55
C HIS A 315 15.67 6.63 10.86
N ARG A 316 15.69 6.62 9.52
CA ARG A 316 16.08 7.82 8.78
C ARG A 316 14.97 8.85 8.98
N LYS A 317 15.12 9.72 9.96
CA LYS A 317 14.32 10.96 10.04
C LYS A 317 14.92 11.93 9.04
N ILE A 318 14.42 11.87 7.80
CA ILE A 318 14.60 12.99 6.87
C ILE A 318 13.41 13.90 7.14
N VAL A 319 13.60 14.91 7.99
CA VAL A 319 12.61 15.98 8.18
C VAL A 319 12.93 17.03 7.14
N ASN A 320 12.32 16.90 5.96
CA ASN A 320 12.39 17.94 4.94
C ASN A 320 11.14 18.81 5.03
N THR A 321 11.34 20.13 5.07
CA THR A 321 10.25 21.07 4.84
C THR A 321 9.78 20.88 3.40
N TYR A 322 8.50 20.57 3.22
CA TYR A 322 7.91 20.51 1.88
C TYR A 322 7.54 21.91 1.39
N LYS A 323 7.19 22.84 2.30
CA LYS A 323 7.00 24.24 1.98
C LYS A 323 8.31 24.85 1.47
N ASN A 324 8.21 25.49 0.33
CA ASN A 324 9.33 26.07 -0.38
C ASN A 324 8.98 27.51 -0.75
N TYR A 325 9.91 28.45 -0.48
CA TYR A 325 9.68 29.90 -0.63
C TYR A 325 9.27 30.30 -2.05
N GLY A 326 9.74 29.59 -3.07
CA GLY A 326 9.30 29.84 -4.45
C GLY A 326 7.78 29.72 -4.65
N TYR A 327 7.07 28.93 -3.84
CA TYR A 327 5.60 28.90 -3.95
C TYR A 327 4.93 30.16 -3.43
N ASP A 328 5.55 30.96 -2.55
CA ASP A 328 4.88 32.16 -2.00
C ASP A 328 4.55 33.18 -3.12
N GLN A 329 5.35 33.27 -4.18
CA GLN A 329 5.07 34.09 -5.36
C GLN A 329 3.89 33.57 -6.19
N ILE A 330 3.77 32.25 -6.33
CA ILE A 330 2.66 31.61 -7.04
C ILE A 330 1.38 31.73 -6.21
N ILE A 331 1.45 31.39 -4.92
CA ILE A 331 0.34 31.44 -3.95
C ILE A 331 -0.30 32.83 -3.93
N SER A 332 0.51 33.89 -3.87
CA SER A 332 -0.01 35.26 -3.77
C SER A 332 -0.69 35.79 -5.04
N LYS A 333 -0.42 35.19 -6.21
CA LYS A 333 -0.89 35.69 -7.51
C LYS A 333 -1.85 34.75 -8.24
N CYS A 334 -2.04 33.55 -7.72
CA CYS A 334 -2.78 32.51 -8.41
C CYS A 334 -4.25 32.44 -8.02
N THR A 335 -5.09 32.12 -8.99
CA THR A 335 -6.53 31.87 -8.84
C THR A 335 -6.88 30.43 -9.23
N PRO A 336 -8.07 29.91 -8.85
CA PRO A 336 -8.48 28.54 -9.19
C PRO A 336 -8.54 28.19 -10.69
N SER A 337 -8.64 29.21 -11.55
CA SER A 337 -8.62 29.05 -13.02
C SER A 337 -7.23 29.07 -13.62
N ASP A 338 -6.22 29.51 -12.88
CA ASP A 338 -4.85 29.60 -13.36
C ASP A 338 -4.19 28.21 -13.35
N VAL A 339 -3.28 27.99 -14.29
CA VAL A 339 -2.57 26.72 -14.47
C VAL A 339 -1.07 26.91 -14.23
N VAL A 340 -0.51 26.04 -13.41
CA VAL A 340 0.92 25.96 -13.09
C VAL A 340 1.51 24.75 -13.81
N LEU A 341 2.70 24.94 -14.40
CA LEU A 341 3.56 23.88 -14.91
C LEU A 341 4.83 23.83 -14.06
N GLU A 342 5.16 22.67 -13.50
CA GLU A 342 6.45 22.46 -12.85
C GLU A 342 7.41 21.65 -13.73
N TYR A 343 8.61 22.15 -13.93
CA TYR A 343 9.65 21.54 -14.76
C TYR A 343 10.95 21.35 -13.93
N PRO A 344 11.70 20.24 -14.08
CA PRO A 344 11.47 19.13 -15.01
C PRO A 344 10.35 18.20 -14.54
N PHE A 345 9.76 17.41 -15.43
CA PHE A 345 8.69 16.47 -15.04
C PHE A 345 9.21 15.31 -14.17
N SER A 346 10.50 15.02 -14.28
CA SER A 346 11.26 14.13 -13.40
C SER A 346 12.65 14.71 -13.20
N PRO A 347 13.30 14.49 -12.05
CA PRO A 347 14.68 14.90 -11.82
C PRO A 347 15.63 14.47 -12.96
N GLU A 348 16.36 15.43 -13.51
CA GLU A 348 17.45 15.20 -14.46
C GLU A 348 18.73 14.97 -13.66
N SER A 349 19.02 13.72 -13.29
CA SER A 349 20.28 13.34 -12.64
C SER A 349 20.90 12.12 -13.33
N PRO A 350 22.22 12.11 -13.55
CA PRO A 350 22.91 10.92 -14.08
C PRO A 350 22.75 9.71 -13.16
N ILE A 351 22.42 9.94 -11.89
CA ILE A 351 22.05 8.91 -10.91
C ILE A 351 20.78 9.36 -10.21
N THR A 352 19.63 9.16 -10.87
CA THR A 352 18.34 9.44 -10.24
C THR A 352 17.97 8.27 -9.32
N THR A 353 18.03 8.48 -8.00
CA THR A 353 17.63 7.45 -7.03
C THR A 353 16.11 7.44 -6.83
N THR A 354 15.57 6.32 -6.32
CA THR A 354 14.13 6.23 -5.99
C THR A 354 13.76 7.26 -4.92
N GLU A 355 14.64 7.49 -3.95
CA GLU A 355 14.47 8.49 -2.89
C GLU A 355 14.39 9.91 -3.46
N MET A 356 15.27 10.28 -4.41
CA MET A 356 15.27 11.59 -5.05
C MET A 356 13.97 11.82 -5.85
N ASN A 357 13.53 10.81 -6.60
CA ASN A 357 12.26 10.85 -7.31
C ASN A 357 11.08 11.04 -6.35
N LEU A 358 11.00 10.21 -5.30
CA LEU A 358 9.92 10.30 -4.31
C LEU A 358 9.91 11.65 -3.60
N GLU A 359 11.07 12.17 -3.24
CA GLU A 359 11.20 13.48 -2.61
C GLU A 359 10.68 14.59 -3.54
N TYR A 360 11.10 14.60 -4.79
CA TYR A 360 10.69 15.58 -5.79
C TYR A 360 9.17 15.61 -5.97
N TRP A 361 8.59 14.46 -6.30
CA TRP A 361 7.14 14.33 -6.52
C TRP A 361 6.34 14.62 -5.26
N THR A 362 6.80 14.17 -4.09
CA THR A 362 6.11 14.44 -2.82
C THR A 362 6.09 15.93 -2.50
N LYS A 363 7.22 16.63 -2.68
CA LYS A 363 7.29 18.08 -2.48
C LYS A 363 6.36 18.82 -3.45
N MET A 364 6.41 18.47 -4.74
CA MET A 364 5.56 19.08 -5.75
C MET A 364 4.07 18.91 -5.42
N LEU A 365 3.61 17.68 -5.20
CA LEU A 365 2.21 17.37 -4.94
C LEU A 365 1.72 17.94 -3.60
N LEU A 366 2.52 17.90 -2.53
CA LEU A 366 2.11 18.47 -1.25
C LEU A 366 2.06 20.00 -1.28
N ASN A 367 2.88 20.66 -2.09
CA ASN A 367 2.81 22.11 -2.23
C ASN A 367 1.52 22.59 -2.92
N GLN A 368 0.87 21.74 -3.71
CA GLN A 368 -0.47 22.03 -4.25
C GLN A 368 -1.51 22.25 -3.14
N MET A 369 -1.27 21.77 -1.93
CA MET A 369 -2.17 22.01 -0.79
C MET A 369 -2.14 23.46 -0.29
N HIS A 370 -1.25 24.31 -0.84
CA HIS A 370 -1.04 25.69 -0.40
C HIS A 370 -1.49 26.75 -1.42
N TYR A 371 -1.89 26.35 -2.64
CA TYR A 371 -2.40 27.25 -3.67
C TYR A 371 -3.61 26.64 -4.38
N ASP A 372 -4.48 27.48 -4.93
CA ASP A 372 -5.71 27.02 -5.59
C ASP A 372 -5.55 26.74 -7.08
N CYS A 373 -4.38 27.01 -7.68
CA CYS A 373 -4.09 26.73 -9.09
C CYS A 373 -4.27 25.26 -9.47
N GLN A 374 -4.60 25.03 -10.74
CA GLN A 374 -4.46 23.72 -11.36
C GLN A 374 -2.99 23.42 -11.67
N LEU A 375 -2.54 22.18 -11.53
CA LEU A 375 -1.18 21.75 -11.89
C LEU A 375 -1.23 20.81 -13.09
N VAL A 376 -0.48 21.13 -14.15
CA VAL A 376 -0.42 20.29 -15.36
C VAL A 376 0.13 18.90 -15.04
N ASN A 377 1.17 18.83 -14.20
CA ASN A 377 1.86 17.60 -13.83
C ASN A 377 1.48 17.06 -12.45
N GLY A 378 0.25 17.30 -11.99
CA GLY A 378 -0.28 16.82 -10.70
C GLY A 378 -0.77 15.36 -10.69
N TYR A 379 -0.39 14.54 -11.67
CA TYR A 379 -0.84 13.15 -11.75
C TYR A 379 -0.01 12.26 -10.81
N SER A 380 -0.68 11.57 -9.87
CA SER A 380 -0.03 10.59 -9.00
C SER A 380 -0.58 9.18 -9.27
N GLY A 381 0.32 8.20 -9.38
CA GLY A 381 -0.01 6.78 -9.55
C GLY A 381 -0.42 6.34 -10.96
N PHE A 382 -1.01 7.21 -11.78
CA PHE A 382 -1.25 6.96 -13.21
C PHE A 382 -1.21 8.27 -14.00
N GLN A 383 -0.51 8.25 -15.13
CA GLN A 383 -0.42 9.38 -16.05
C GLN A 383 -1.12 9.02 -17.36
N PRO A 384 -2.17 9.78 -17.78
CA PRO A 384 -2.81 9.56 -19.06
C PRO A 384 -1.83 9.75 -20.23
N LYS A 385 -1.96 8.94 -21.28
CA LYS A 385 -1.05 8.98 -22.44
C LYS A 385 -0.86 10.38 -23.02
N HIS A 386 -1.94 11.13 -23.22
CA HIS A 386 -1.87 12.49 -23.76
C HIS A 386 -1.09 13.48 -22.88
N ILE A 387 -0.94 13.20 -21.58
CA ILE A 387 -0.09 13.98 -20.67
C ILE A 387 1.38 13.55 -20.81
N SER A 388 1.65 12.25 -20.97
CA SER A 388 2.99 11.74 -21.32
C SER A 388 3.49 12.32 -22.64
N ASP A 389 2.66 12.28 -23.69
CA ASP A 389 2.99 12.87 -24.98
C ASP A 389 3.28 14.38 -24.85
N TYR A 390 2.51 15.10 -24.03
CA TYR A 390 2.74 16.52 -23.73
C TYR A 390 4.09 16.75 -23.02
N PHE A 391 4.44 15.93 -22.03
CA PHE A 391 5.73 16.05 -21.33
C PHE A 391 6.92 15.78 -22.25
N ASP A 392 6.84 14.74 -23.07
CA ASP A 392 7.90 14.37 -24.01
C ASP A 392 8.09 15.49 -25.05
N ASN A 393 7.00 16.03 -25.59
CA ASN A 393 7.06 17.14 -26.55
C ASN A 393 7.63 18.41 -25.91
N PHE A 394 7.21 18.76 -24.69
CA PHE A 394 7.73 19.93 -23.99
C PHE A 394 9.22 19.79 -23.66
N HIS A 395 9.64 18.62 -23.15
CA HIS A 395 11.04 18.35 -22.86
C HIS A 395 11.90 18.40 -24.14
N ASN A 396 11.44 17.79 -25.23
CA ASN A 396 12.15 17.83 -26.51
C ASN A 396 12.25 19.25 -27.09
N ALA A 397 11.21 20.08 -26.92
CA ALA A 397 11.23 21.47 -27.36
C ALA A 397 12.23 22.30 -26.54
N VAL A 398 12.32 22.06 -25.22
CA VAL A 398 13.36 22.65 -24.35
C VAL A 398 14.76 22.24 -24.80
N LEU A 399 15.01 20.95 -25.05
CA LEU A 399 16.31 20.43 -25.50
C LEU A 399 16.75 21.00 -26.85
N ARG A 400 15.80 21.35 -27.73
CA ARG A 400 16.07 21.92 -29.05
C ARG A 400 16.05 23.45 -29.07
N GLU A 401 15.82 24.10 -27.93
CA GLU A 401 15.61 25.55 -27.82
C GLU A 401 14.47 26.07 -28.74
N ASP A 402 13.46 25.24 -28.99
CA ASP A 402 12.35 25.53 -29.90
C ASP A 402 11.27 26.36 -29.20
N LEU A 403 11.52 27.66 -29.09
CA LEU A 403 10.65 28.61 -28.40
C LEU A 403 9.20 28.65 -28.95
N PRO A 404 8.95 28.68 -30.28
CA PRO A 404 7.59 28.61 -30.81
C PRO A 404 6.81 27.40 -30.28
N THR A 405 7.41 26.20 -30.36
CA THR A 405 6.77 24.97 -29.86
C THR A 405 6.53 25.04 -28.34
N ILE A 406 7.47 25.58 -27.56
CA ILE A 406 7.29 25.77 -26.11
C ILE A 406 6.07 26.66 -25.82
N LYS A 407 5.94 27.80 -26.52
CA LYS A 407 4.81 28.71 -26.34
C LYS A 407 3.49 28.06 -26.71
N ASP A 408 3.46 27.32 -27.82
CA ASP A 408 2.25 26.62 -28.26
C ASP A 408 1.80 25.57 -27.23
N LEU A 409 2.74 24.82 -26.66
CA LEU A 409 2.45 23.85 -25.60
C LEU A 409 1.95 24.54 -24.31
N LEU A 410 2.58 25.63 -23.89
CA LEU A 410 2.13 26.41 -22.72
C LEU A 410 0.72 26.98 -22.94
N ALA A 411 0.44 27.51 -24.14
CA ALA A 411 -0.87 28.02 -24.51
C ALA A 411 -1.93 26.91 -24.57
N GLN A 412 -1.60 25.72 -25.12
CA GLN A 412 -2.52 24.58 -25.20
C GLN A 412 -3.08 24.17 -23.82
N LYS A 413 -2.31 24.35 -22.75
CA LYS A 413 -2.72 24.05 -21.37
C LYS A 413 -3.11 25.28 -20.56
N ASN A 414 -3.19 26.46 -21.19
CA ASN A 414 -3.43 27.75 -20.53
C ASN A 414 -2.49 27.98 -19.33
N VAL A 415 -1.23 27.55 -19.46
CA VAL A 415 -0.24 27.75 -18.40
C VAL A 415 -0.06 29.24 -18.19
N LYS A 416 -0.22 29.68 -16.94
CA LYS A 416 0.02 31.05 -16.48
C LYS A 416 1.32 31.17 -15.70
N PHE A 417 1.73 30.09 -15.03
CA PHE A 417 2.96 30.06 -14.25
C PHE A 417 3.80 28.85 -14.63
N VAL A 418 5.08 29.08 -14.95
CA VAL A 418 6.08 28.02 -15.10
C VAL A 418 7.04 28.12 -13.94
N LYS A 419 7.15 27.05 -13.16
CA LYS A 419 8.13 26.91 -12.07
C LYS A 419 9.17 25.89 -12.46
N ILE A 420 10.40 26.37 -12.60
CA ILE A 420 11.56 25.60 -12.96
C ILE A 420 12.33 25.27 -11.67
N ASN A 421 12.47 23.99 -11.37
CA ASN A 421 13.17 23.46 -10.20
C ASN A 421 14.65 23.19 -10.53
N ARG A 422 15.51 24.22 -10.41
CA ARG A 422 16.93 24.18 -10.82
C ARG A 422 17.74 23.10 -10.12
N ASN A 423 17.44 22.81 -8.86
CA ASN A 423 18.13 21.77 -8.08
C ASN A 423 17.95 20.34 -8.62
N TYR A 424 17.03 20.15 -9.56
CA TYR A 424 16.72 18.86 -10.17
C TYR A 424 17.03 18.85 -11.68
N LEU A 425 17.79 19.85 -12.17
CA LEU A 425 18.20 19.96 -13.56
C LEU A 425 19.70 19.75 -13.72
N LEU A 426 20.13 19.29 -14.90
CA LEU A 426 21.55 19.33 -15.26
C LEU A 426 22.02 20.77 -15.49
N PRO A 427 23.31 21.09 -15.26
CA PRO A 427 23.85 22.44 -15.49
C PRO A 427 23.54 23.00 -16.89
N ASP A 428 23.69 22.19 -17.92
CA ASP A 428 23.42 22.60 -19.31
C ASP A 428 21.94 22.92 -19.55
N SER A 429 21.03 22.15 -18.95
CA SER A 429 19.59 22.41 -18.98
C SER A 429 19.24 23.74 -18.30
N ILE A 430 19.91 24.08 -17.19
CA ILE A 430 19.72 25.36 -16.49
C ILE A 430 20.10 26.53 -17.39
N GLU A 431 21.25 26.47 -18.07
CA GLU A 431 21.68 27.53 -18.99
C GLU A 431 20.77 27.65 -20.21
N THR A 432 20.34 26.51 -20.76
CA THR A 432 19.35 26.45 -21.86
C THR A 432 18.06 27.17 -21.47
N LEU A 433 17.49 26.85 -20.30
CA LEU A 433 16.26 27.46 -19.81
C LEU A 433 16.42 28.94 -19.47
N LYS A 434 17.59 29.36 -18.95
CA LYS A 434 17.90 30.79 -18.76
C LYS A 434 17.85 31.54 -20.09
N THR A 435 18.36 30.95 -21.17
CA THR A 435 18.35 31.57 -22.50
C THR A 435 16.93 31.65 -23.08
N ILE A 436 16.16 30.57 -22.95
CA ILE A 436 14.77 30.51 -23.44
C ILE A 436 13.89 31.56 -22.73
N PHE A 437 13.98 31.63 -21.39
CA PHE A 437 13.06 32.43 -20.56
C PHE A 437 13.56 33.83 -20.18
N LYS A 438 14.74 34.26 -20.65
CA LYS A 438 15.22 35.66 -20.51
C LYS A 438 14.65 36.63 -21.54
N ARG A 439 13.91 36.14 -22.54
CA ARG A 439 13.35 36.97 -23.61
C ARG A 439 12.20 37.83 -23.06
N ASP A 440 12.00 39.02 -23.63
CA ASP A 440 11.03 40.06 -23.19
C ASP A 440 9.56 39.59 -23.10
N GLU A 441 9.28 38.40 -23.61
CA GLU A 441 7.95 37.80 -23.72
C GLU A 441 7.53 37.04 -22.44
N PHE A 442 8.44 36.89 -21.47
CA PHE A 442 8.20 36.19 -20.21
C PHE A 442 8.45 37.11 -19.02
N GLU A 443 7.47 37.23 -18.12
CA GLU A 443 7.63 37.99 -16.88
C GLU A 443 8.30 37.10 -15.83
N ILE A 444 9.57 37.39 -15.50
CA ILE A 444 10.28 36.68 -14.43
C ILE A 444 9.79 37.21 -13.08
N LEU A 445 9.08 36.35 -12.33
CA LEU A 445 8.61 36.67 -10.99
C LEU A 445 9.67 36.42 -9.92
N GLU A 446 10.47 35.37 -10.11
CA GLU A 446 11.52 34.98 -9.18
C GLU A 446 12.65 34.26 -9.92
N ASN A 447 13.89 34.52 -9.52
CA ASN A 447 15.09 33.92 -10.11
C ASN A 447 16.16 33.77 -9.01
N ASP A 448 16.10 32.66 -8.28
CA ASP A 448 17.05 32.35 -7.21
C ASP A 448 17.93 31.13 -7.59
N LEU A 449 18.77 30.66 -6.66
CA LEU A 449 19.65 29.52 -6.94
C LEU A 449 18.86 28.21 -7.16
N ASN A 450 17.67 28.09 -6.59
CA ASN A 450 16.93 26.84 -6.51
C ASN A 450 15.79 26.76 -7.55
N TYR A 451 15.24 27.90 -7.96
CA TYR A 451 14.04 28.05 -8.74
C TYR A 451 14.12 29.20 -9.74
N LEU A 452 13.32 29.09 -10.79
CA LEU A 452 12.96 30.18 -11.68
C LEU A 452 11.46 30.15 -11.88
N ILE A 453 10.78 31.25 -11.58
CA ILE A 453 9.32 31.38 -11.66
C ILE A 453 8.99 32.42 -12.71
N ILE A 454 8.20 32.00 -13.66
CA ILE A 454 7.87 32.77 -14.84
C ILE A 454 6.35 32.88 -14.92
N LYS A 455 5.84 34.08 -15.15
CA LYS A 455 4.46 34.32 -15.54
C LYS A 455 4.38 34.42 -17.06
N THR A 456 3.42 33.69 -17.62
CA THR A 456 3.16 33.56 -19.05
C THR A 456 1.85 34.26 -19.38
N ASP A 457 1.90 35.37 -20.11
CA ASP A 457 0.69 36.09 -20.56
C ASP A 457 0.27 35.63 -21.97
N LEU A 458 0.40 34.32 -22.24
CA LEU A 458 0.19 33.71 -23.56
C LEU A 458 -1.30 33.52 -23.92
N ALA A 459 -2.20 33.55 -22.93
CA ALA A 459 -3.63 33.28 -23.11
C ALA A 459 -4.39 34.36 -23.93
N ASN A 460 -3.76 35.51 -24.19
CA ASN A 460 -4.37 36.61 -24.94
C ASN A 460 -4.00 36.68 -26.43
N SER A 461 -3.08 35.85 -26.94
CA SER A 461 -2.65 35.96 -28.35
C SER A 461 -3.45 35.12 -29.35
N GLN A 462 -4.21 34.10 -28.90
CA GLN A 462 -4.94 33.18 -29.79
C GLN A 462 -6.39 33.62 -30.13
N LYS A 463 -6.81 34.83 -29.76
CA LYS A 463 -8.11 35.40 -30.19
C LYS A 463 -8.03 36.36 -31.38
N SER A 464 -6.86 36.51 -32.00
CA SER A 464 -6.69 37.30 -33.21
C SER A 464 -5.92 36.49 -34.25
N ASN A 465 -6.65 35.68 -35.01
CA ASN A 465 -6.45 35.45 -36.46
C ASN A 465 -7.57 34.54 -36.99
#